data_AF-A0A855MKZ3-F1
#
_entry.id   AF-A0A855MKZ3-F1
#
_cell.length_a   1.000
_cell.length_b   1.000
_cell.length_c   1.000
_cell.angle_alpha   90.00
_cell.angle_beta   90.00
_cell.angle_gamma   90.00
#
_symmetry.space_group_name_H-M   'P 1'
#
loop_
_entity.id
_entity.type
_entity.pdbx_description
1 polymer ?
#
loop_
_entity_poly.entity_id
_entity_poly.type
_entity_poly.pdbx_seq_one_letter_code
_entity_poly.pdbx_strand_id
1 'polypeptide(L)'
;MPIMHTDVLSIDFPPSFTSVEQIGQGALGQYSTDDSLVVLDIYPIDRELLHKTETGQTERYRTFCGKIYGELTWLEEKTLALENYSALLMTAEGVYGLAYLFAFIRLTDTVCLFAGGYCPLEQQQEHFITIETALRSLRIVTATPETALHSHLKAKGAEAETDTAQDNEMKAKQVNIAETPAYLPIMQDPALHPLLAEHSPQRQHLINMLLSADAIVPIADSVAGTLRSSIDFYHGAEDDHTALGNHRLGGLPDLPIDIPYPCVSTTEDTLLEYKECWQEREDEKDICIFPWDDVTQSYCVPLEFIAQIDCRDLATLQDYLPREGTLFFFLECGSSPLTARGKVIYVQDAASLCSGTRFADLAFNDEKTLGQKPAFTLHPRASVTVPSFYALRQNPHLGSILCSRLSLEQQVELDDDAYDDALSHLGFAQYYAWQLRQLGAFNLLPDSKVTKEQLAWMIEKDMLPSNFPLDVPLPEYQGIARVNGCGFSQHELPELQAAQALGGEAQDWLVLFQVCLDGQFQWDDGTLNFIIHRTDLAAQRFDRVFMVCDY
;
A
#
# COMPACT_ATOMS: atom_id res chain seq x y z
N MET A 1 -17.75 7.77 33.97
CA MET A 1 -17.08 6.73 33.18
C MET A 1 -18.07 6.31 32.13
N PRO A 2 -17.81 6.56 30.83
CA PRO A 2 -18.59 5.95 29.77
C PRO A 2 -18.53 4.44 29.93
N ILE A 3 -19.71 3.81 30.07
CA ILE A 3 -19.84 2.36 30.18
C ILE A 3 -20.27 1.87 28.80
N MET A 4 -19.48 0.98 28.21
CA MET A 4 -19.83 0.30 26.98
C MET A 4 -20.34 -1.10 27.30
N HIS A 5 -21.47 -1.48 26.73
CA HIS A 5 -22.10 -2.78 26.94
C HIS A 5 -22.53 -3.38 25.60
N THR A 6 -21.97 -4.55 25.28
CA THR A 6 -22.35 -5.38 24.14
C THR A 6 -22.96 -6.70 24.63
N ASP A 7 -23.35 -7.60 23.73
CA ASP A 7 -23.78 -8.94 24.13
C ASP A 7 -22.61 -9.79 24.63
N VAL A 8 -21.36 -9.34 24.41
CA VAL A 8 -20.12 -10.03 24.78
C VAL A 8 -19.49 -9.48 26.04
N LEU A 9 -19.37 -8.17 26.13
CA LEU A 9 -18.59 -7.51 27.16
C LEU A 9 -19.29 -6.29 27.72
N SER A 10 -18.93 -5.94 28.96
CA SER A 10 -19.20 -4.65 29.57
C SER A 10 -17.87 -4.09 30.05
N ILE A 11 -17.56 -2.84 29.73
CA ILE A 11 -16.31 -2.19 30.14
C ILE A 11 -16.56 -0.73 30.54
N ASP A 12 -15.92 -0.30 31.61
CA ASP A 12 -15.92 1.08 32.08
C ASP A 12 -14.67 1.79 31.54
N PHE A 13 -14.86 2.70 30.58
CA PHE A 13 -13.77 3.52 30.10
C PHE A 13 -13.47 4.66 31.10
N PRO A 14 -12.19 4.90 31.45
CA PRO A 14 -11.79 6.08 32.20
C PRO A 14 -12.28 7.38 31.56
N PRO A 15 -12.54 8.45 32.34
CA PRO A 15 -13.01 9.73 31.79
C PRO A 15 -12.09 10.41 30.78
N SER A 16 -10.83 9.97 30.67
CA SER A 16 -9.87 10.43 29.66
C SER A 16 -10.27 10.02 28.25
N PHE A 17 -10.96 8.88 28.07
CA PHE A 17 -11.49 8.46 26.78
C PHE A 17 -12.61 9.39 26.34
N THR A 18 -12.32 10.23 25.34
CA THR A 18 -13.22 11.29 24.86
C THR A 18 -14.19 10.79 23.78
N SER A 19 -13.84 9.71 23.07
CA SER A 19 -14.77 8.97 22.21
C SER A 19 -14.79 7.49 22.61
N VAL A 20 -16.00 6.92 22.67
CA VAL A 20 -16.22 5.50 22.94
C VAL A 20 -17.35 5.02 22.03
N GLU A 21 -17.06 4.02 21.21
CA GLU A 21 -17.95 3.52 20.15
C GLU A 21 -18.08 1.99 20.25
N GLN A 22 -19.25 1.49 19.90
CA GLN A 22 -19.49 0.05 19.80
C GLN A 22 -19.22 -0.37 18.36
N ILE A 23 -18.33 -1.35 18.16
CA ILE A 23 -18.06 -1.92 16.83
C ILE A 23 -18.48 -3.39 16.84
N GLY A 24 -19.67 -3.66 16.30
CA GLY A 24 -20.31 -4.97 16.41
C GLY A 24 -20.47 -5.40 17.87
N GLN A 25 -19.86 -6.52 18.26
CA GLN A 25 -19.82 -6.96 19.66
C GLN A 25 -18.58 -6.50 20.44
N GLY A 26 -17.77 -5.61 19.85
CA GLY A 26 -16.59 -5.02 20.46
C GLY A 26 -16.79 -3.59 20.93
N ALA A 27 -15.73 -3.00 21.49
CA ALA A 27 -15.70 -1.64 21.99
C ALA A 27 -14.39 -0.95 21.58
N LEU A 28 -14.51 0.23 20.99
CA LEU A 28 -13.40 1.12 20.65
C LEU A 28 -13.46 2.34 21.55
N GLY A 29 -12.41 2.58 22.31
CA GLY A 29 -12.22 3.84 23.05
C GLY A 29 -11.02 4.58 22.51
N GLN A 30 -11.14 5.90 22.34
CA GLN A 30 -10.01 6.75 21.96
C GLN A 30 -10.01 8.12 22.66
N TYR A 31 -8.81 8.69 22.81
CA TYR A 31 -8.61 10.09 23.18
C TYR A 31 -7.32 10.65 22.59
N SER A 32 -7.35 11.94 22.25
CA SER A 32 -6.20 12.64 21.67
C SER A 32 -5.22 13.07 22.76
N THR A 33 -3.93 13.01 22.42
CA THR A 33 -2.85 13.74 23.09
C THR A 33 -2.43 14.93 22.21
N ASP A 34 -1.50 15.77 22.68
CA ASP A 34 -1.08 16.95 21.94
C ASP A 34 -0.50 16.61 20.54
N ASP A 35 0.12 15.42 20.40
CA ASP A 35 0.83 15.00 19.18
C ASP A 35 0.34 13.66 18.60
N SER A 36 -0.65 12.99 19.20
CA SER A 36 -1.09 11.64 18.75
C SER A 36 -2.45 11.20 19.31
N LEU A 37 -2.77 9.91 19.16
CA LEU A 37 -4.00 9.28 19.62
C LEU A 37 -3.68 8.10 20.55
N VAL A 38 -4.42 7.98 21.64
CA VAL A 38 -4.45 6.77 22.47
C VAL A 38 -5.72 6.01 22.16
N VAL A 39 -5.57 4.72 21.86
CA VAL A 39 -6.66 3.85 21.46
C VAL A 39 -6.67 2.57 22.29
N LEU A 40 -7.87 2.06 22.55
CA LEU A 40 -8.13 0.73 23.07
C LEU A 40 -9.29 0.11 22.28
N ASP A 41 -8.98 -0.91 21.48
CA ASP A 41 -9.96 -1.72 20.75
C ASP A 41 -10.08 -3.10 21.39
N ILE A 42 -11.31 -3.56 21.62
CA ILE A 42 -11.60 -4.85 22.25
C ILE A 42 -12.69 -5.56 21.46
N TYR A 43 -12.43 -6.76 20.95
CA TYR A 43 -13.40 -7.52 20.18
C TYR A 43 -13.19 -9.03 20.25
N PRO A 44 -14.25 -9.84 20.02
CA PRO A 44 -14.12 -11.29 19.91
C PRO A 44 -13.41 -11.67 18.61
N ILE A 45 -12.50 -12.64 18.70
CA ILE A 45 -11.81 -13.25 17.57
C ILE A 45 -11.91 -14.78 17.61
N ASP A 46 -11.83 -15.40 16.43
CA ASP A 46 -11.70 -16.84 16.30
C ASP A 46 -10.31 -17.28 16.77
N ARG A 47 -10.25 -18.34 17.56
CA ARG A 47 -9.00 -18.93 18.01
C ARG A 47 -8.28 -19.71 16.90
N GLU A 48 -8.97 -20.20 15.88
CA GLU A 48 -8.35 -20.85 14.70
C GLU A 48 -7.51 -19.87 13.88
N LEU A 49 -7.81 -18.56 13.89
CA LEU A 49 -6.94 -17.50 13.36
C LEU A 49 -5.58 -17.40 14.09
N LEU A 50 -5.44 -18.05 15.25
CA LEU A 50 -4.21 -18.12 16.07
C LEU A 50 -3.41 -19.41 15.80
N HIS A 51 -3.78 -20.22 14.81
CA HIS A 51 -3.15 -21.51 14.51
C HIS A 51 -2.49 -21.57 13.12
N LYS A 52 -1.18 -21.34 13.05
CA LYS A 52 -0.24 -22.05 12.15
C LYS A 52 1.15 -22.08 12.85
N THR A 53 1.69 -23.29 13.04
CA THR A 53 3.13 -23.62 13.19
C THR A 53 3.96 -23.23 14.44
N GLU A 54 3.40 -22.92 15.62
CA GLU A 54 4.26 -22.69 16.82
C GLU A 54 3.78 -23.40 18.10
N THR A 55 4.75 -23.82 18.93
CA THR A 55 4.53 -24.45 20.25
C THR A 55 4.50 -23.37 21.35
N GLY A 56 3.33 -23.16 21.96
CA GLY A 56 3.12 -22.18 23.05
C GLY A 56 1.94 -21.23 22.75
N GLN A 57 1.15 -20.85 23.77
CA GLN A 57 0.00 -19.93 23.58
C GLN A 57 0.46 -18.48 23.46
N THR A 58 1.48 -18.09 24.23
CA THR A 58 2.05 -16.74 24.21
C THR A 58 2.69 -16.43 22.86
N GLU A 59 3.52 -17.32 22.33
CA GLU A 59 4.18 -17.13 21.04
C GLU A 59 3.17 -16.91 19.90
N ARG A 60 2.05 -17.66 19.90
CA ARG A 60 0.98 -17.46 18.92
C ARG A 60 0.34 -16.09 19.00
N TYR A 61 0.13 -15.58 20.21
CA TYR A 61 -0.42 -14.24 20.41
C TYR A 61 0.57 -13.17 19.97
N ARG A 62 1.87 -13.37 20.23
CA ARG A 62 2.93 -12.47 19.75
C ARG A 62 2.98 -12.44 18.23
N THR A 63 2.93 -13.60 17.58
CA THR A 63 2.89 -13.73 16.11
C THR A 63 1.63 -13.08 15.52
N PHE A 64 0.46 -13.26 16.15
CA PHE A 64 -0.77 -12.57 15.75
C PHE A 64 -0.65 -11.06 15.86
N CYS A 65 -0.15 -10.54 16.99
CA CYS A 65 0.08 -9.11 17.16
C CYS A 65 1.09 -8.57 16.14
N GLY A 66 2.20 -9.28 15.89
CA GLY A 66 3.20 -8.84 14.93
C GLY A 66 2.69 -8.77 13.48
N LYS A 67 1.73 -9.63 13.12
CA LYS A 67 1.06 -9.55 11.82
C LYS A 67 0.15 -8.33 11.66
N ILE A 68 -0.44 -7.85 12.76
CA ILE A 68 -1.40 -6.73 12.72
C ILE A 68 -0.69 -5.39 12.93
N TYR A 69 0.35 -5.36 13.78
CA TYR A 69 0.99 -4.14 14.28
C TYR A 69 2.46 -4.00 13.87
N GLY A 70 2.98 -4.90 13.03
CA GLY A 70 4.35 -4.87 12.52
C GLY A 70 5.39 -5.45 13.48
N GLU A 71 6.66 -5.08 13.30
CA GLU A 71 7.74 -5.55 14.17
C GLU A 71 7.60 -5.00 15.60
N LEU A 72 7.63 -5.89 16.60
CA LEU A 72 7.37 -5.57 18.00
C LEU A 72 8.50 -6.07 18.90
N THR A 73 9.02 -5.19 19.75
CA THR A 73 9.95 -5.52 20.83
C THR A 73 9.17 -5.74 22.12
N TRP A 74 9.07 -7.00 22.56
CA TRP A 74 8.30 -7.39 23.75
C TRP A 74 8.99 -6.96 25.05
N LEU A 75 8.25 -6.26 25.91
CA LEU A 75 8.76 -5.68 27.15
C LEU A 75 8.37 -6.49 28.39
N GLU A 76 7.07 -6.65 28.62
CA GLU A 76 6.52 -7.29 29.82
C GLU A 76 5.41 -8.27 29.43
N GLU A 77 5.31 -9.34 30.21
CA GLU A 77 4.20 -10.29 30.17
C GLU A 77 3.69 -10.50 31.60
N LYS A 78 2.40 -10.30 31.81
CA LYS A 78 1.75 -10.50 33.11
C LYS A 78 0.32 -11.00 32.97
N THR A 79 -0.17 -11.64 34.03
CA THR A 79 -1.57 -12.08 34.09
C THR A 79 -2.42 -11.03 34.77
N LEU A 80 -3.46 -10.58 34.09
CA LEU A 80 -4.48 -9.70 34.66
C LEU A 80 -5.66 -10.54 35.16
N ALA A 81 -5.92 -10.51 36.47
CA ALA A 81 -7.10 -11.16 37.04
C ALA A 81 -8.37 -10.34 36.75
N LEU A 82 -9.33 -10.96 36.08
CA LEU A 82 -10.70 -10.46 35.89
C LEU A 82 -11.64 -11.30 36.79
N GLU A 83 -12.90 -10.88 36.94
CA GLU A 83 -13.82 -11.47 37.92
C GLU A 83 -13.93 -13.01 37.82
N ASN A 84 -14.12 -13.55 36.60
CA ASN A 84 -14.22 -14.99 36.34
C ASN A 84 -13.20 -15.50 35.31
N TYR A 85 -12.28 -14.65 34.87
CA TYR A 85 -11.35 -14.92 33.79
C TYR A 85 -9.96 -14.37 34.12
N SER A 86 -8.96 -14.80 33.37
CA SER A 86 -7.63 -14.21 33.39
C SER A 86 -7.28 -13.74 31.99
N ALA A 87 -6.76 -12.52 31.86
CA ALA A 87 -6.17 -12.05 30.62
C ALA A 87 -4.65 -12.27 30.65
N LEU A 88 -4.09 -12.76 29.54
CA LEU A 88 -2.66 -12.65 29.28
C LEU A 88 -2.39 -11.26 28.74
N LEU A 89 -1.72 -10.43 29.52
CA LEU A 89 -1.39 -9.06 29.15
C LEU A 89 0.08 -8.98 28.75
N MET A 90 0.35 -8.38 27.60
CA MET A 90 1.68 -8.22 27.04
C MET A 90 1.88 -6.79 26.61
N THR A 91 3.06 -6.23 26.87
CA THR A 91 3.44 -4.91 26.37
C THR A 91 4.59 -5.03 25.38
N ALA A 92 4.61 -4.14 24.40
CA ALA A 92 5.64 -4.10 23.39
C ALA A 92 5.88 -2.66 22.89
N GLU A 93 7.08 -2.41 22.38
CA GLU A 93 7.42 -1.19 21.64
C GLU A 93 7.45 -1.52 20.15
N GLY A 94 6.82 -0.69 19.32
CA GLY A 94 6.92 -0.80 17.87
C GLY A 94 7.90 0.19 17.28
N VAL A 95 8.25 -0.04 16.02
CA VAL A 95 9.28 0.72 15.27
C VAL A 95 8.91 2.19 14.98
N TYR A 96 7.65 2.61 15.16
CA TYR A 96 7.15 3.94 14.80
C TYR A 96 6.86 4.87 15.98
N GLY A 97 7.59 4.73 17.09
CA GLY A 97 7.39 5.58 18.27
C GLY A 97 6.06 5.33 19.00
N LEU A 98 5.47 4.15 18.80
CA LEU A 98 4.25 3.71 19.48
C LEU A 98 4.57 2.57 20.45
N ALA A 99 3.92 2.62 21.62
CA ALA A 99 3.92 1.56 22.60
C ALA A 99 2.56 0.87 22.61
N TYR A 100 2.58 -0.46 22.67
CA TYR A 100 1.42 -1.33 22.57
C TYR A 100 1.17 -2.09 23.85
N LEU A 101 -0.10 -2.25 24.19
CA LEU A 101 -0.58 -3.10 25.26
C LEU A 101 -1.64 -4.04 24.68
N PHE A 102 -1.37 -5.33 24.76
CA PHE A 102 -2.26 -6.39 24.29
C PHE A 102 -2.82 -7.16 25.48
N ALA A 103 -4.10 -7.55 25.41
CA ALA A 103 -4.68 -8.49 26.36
C ALA A 103 -5.50 -9.56 25.64
N PHE A 104 -5.25 -10.82 25.98
CA PHE A 104 -5.99 -11.96 25.44
C PHE A 104 -6.78 -12.65 26.55
N ILE A 105 -8.10 -12.74 26.38
CA ILE A 105 -9.00 -13.40 27.33
C ILE A 105 -9.65 -14.59 26.66
N ARG A 106 -9.37 -15.79 27.16
CA ARG A 106 -9.99 -17.01 26.63
C ARG A 106 -11.43 -17.12 27.11
N LEU A 107 -12.38 -17.15 26.17
CA LEU A 107 -13.80 -17.37 26.48
C LEU A 107 -14.14 -18.85 26.39
N THR A 108 -13.78 -19.50 25.28
CA THR A 108 -14.01 -20.93 25.03
C THR A 108 -12.78 -21.61 24.41
N ASP A 109 -12.95 -22.80 23.85
CA ASP A 109 -11.91 -23.48 23.08
C ASP A 109 -11.71 -22.87 21.69
N THR A 110 -12.69 -22.13 21.19
CA THR A 110 -12.75 -21.58 19.82
C THR A 110 -12.83 -20.06 19.77
N VAL A 111 -13.19 -19.38 20.88
CA VAL A 111 -13.31 -17.91 20.92
C VAL A 111 -12.43 -17.32 22.02
N CYS A 112 -11.72 -16.23 21.69
CA CYS A 112 -11.11 -15.34 22.67
C CYS A 112 -11.51 -13.88 22.43
N LEU A 113 -11.40 -13.07 23.47
CA LEU A 113 -11.37 -11.62 23.33
C LEU A 113 -9.93 -11.19 23.11
N PHE A 114 -9.73 -10.40 22.07
CA PHE A 114 -8.53 -9.64 21.85
C PHE A 114 -8.79 -8.20 22.29
N ALA A 115 -7.83 -7.64 23.03
CA ALA A 115 -7.74 -6.22 23.27
C ALA A 115 -6.39 -5.71 22.77
N GLY A 116 -6.41 -4.72 21.89
CA GLY A 116 -5.23 -4.01 21.40
C GLY A 116 -5.33 -2.55 21.77
N GLY A 117 -4.37 -2.06 22.54
CA GLY A 117 -4.22 -0.64 22.84
C GLY A 117 -2.87 -0.12 22.37
N TYR A 118 -2.84 1.12 21.90
CA TYR A 118 -1.62 1.80 21.52
C TYR A 118 -1.60 3.26 21.98
N CYS A 119 -0.40 3.78 22.20
CA CYS A 119 -0.15 5.14 22.63
C CYS A 119 1.27 5.60 22.24
N PRO A 120 1.59 6.90 22.31
CA PRO A 120 2.95 7.39 22.11
C PRO A 120 3.95 6.76 23.08
N LEU A 121 5.10 6.32 22.56
CA LEU A 121 6.15 5.63 23.32
C LEU A 121 6.67 6.47 24.50
N GLU A 122 6.83 7.77 24.30
CA GLU A 122 7.35 8.69 25.34
C GLU A 122 6.44 8.82 26.55
N GLN A 123 5.14 8.55 26.38
CA GLN A 123 4.11 8.68 27.40
C GLN A 123 3.52 7.31 27.81
N GLN A 124 4.18 6.21 27.43
CA GLN A 124 3.63 4.86 27.58
C GLN A 124 3.27 4.51 29.03
N GLN A 125 4.03 4.99 30.01
CA GLN A 125 3.78 4.69 31.42
C GLN A 125 2.42 5.22 31.91
N GLU A 126 2.05 6.44 31.52
CA GLU A 126 0.78 7.06 31.92
C GLU A 126 -0.39 6.42 31.18
N HIS A 127 -0.26 6.23 29.87
CA HIS A 127 -1.33 5.72 29.03
C HIS A 127 -1.60 4.23 29.25
N PHE A 128 -0.57 3.43 29.55
CA PHE A 128 -0.78 2.04 29.94
C PHE A 128 -1.52 1.89 31.27
N ILE A 129 -1.31 2.79 32.25
CA ILE A 129 -2.12 2.78 33.48
C ILE A 129 -3.58 3.04 33.14
N THR A 130 -3.85 3.99 32.25
CA THR A 130 -5.20 4.33 31.80
C THR A 130 -5.87 3.18 31.05
N ILE A 131 -5.18 2.57 30.09
CA ILE A 131 -5.65 1.41 29.31
C ILE A 131 -5.86 0.19 30.22
N GLU A 132 -4.91 -0.11 31.12
CA GLU A 132 -5.04 -1.22 32.07
C GLU A 132 -6.21 -0.99 33.04
N THR A 133 -6.47 0.26 33.45
CA THR A 133 -7.63 0.61 34.27
C THR A 133 -8.94 0.27 33.57
N ALA A 134 -9.05 0.58 32.26
CA ALA A 134 -10.19 0.17 31.46
C ALA A 134 -10.30 -1.36 31.41
N LEU A 135 -9.22 -2.08 31.09
CA LEU A 135 -9.20 -3.54 31.01
C LEU A 135 -9.55 -4.23 32.34
N ARG A 136 -9.18 -3.65 33.48
CA ARG A 136 -9.56 -4.17 34.81
C ARG A 136 -11.05 -4.08 35.10
N SER A 137 -11.76 -3.17 34.44
CA SER A 137 -13.21 -3.06 34.54
C SER A 137 -13.96 -4.00 33.59
N LEU A 138 -13.25 -4.69 32.68
CA LEU A 138 -13.84 -5.58 31.69
C LEU A 138 -14.57 -6.74 32.37
N ARG A 139 -15.87 -6.86 32.08
CA ARG A 139 -16.75 -7.95 32.48
C ARG A 139 -17.21 -8.67 31.23
N ILE A 140 -17.13 -9.99 31.24
CA ILE A 140 -17.65 -10.83 30.18
C ILE A 140 -19.11 -11.16 30.51
N VAL A 141 -20.03 -10.78 29.62
CA VAL A 141 -21.48 -10.89 29.85
C VAL A 141 -22.15 -11.95 28.96
N THR A 142 -21.46 -12.45 27.93
CA THR A 142 -22.00 -13.50 27.05
C THR A 142 -22.05 -14.88 27.71
N ALA A 143 -23.15 -15.60 27.46
CA ALA A 143 -23.25 -17.05 27.71
C ALA A 143 -23.04 -17.91 26.44
N THR A 144 -22.89 -17.28 25.27
CA THR A 144 -22.72 -17.94 23.96
C THR A 144 -21.67 -17.20 23.10
N PRO A 145 -20.37 -17.31 23.42
CA PRO A 145 -19.28 -16.58 22.75
C PRO A 145 -19.22 -16.78 21.23
N GLU A 146 -19.56 -17.96 20.71
CA GLU A 146 -19.53 -18.29 19.28
C GLU A 146 -20.60 -17.52 18.49
N THR A 147 -21.82 -17.43 19.06
CA THR A 147 -22.91 -16.63 18.47
C THR A 147 -22.56 -15.15 18.44
N ALA A 148 -21.84 -14.71 19.46
CA ALA A 148 -21.43 -13.34 19.62
C ALA A 148 -20.28 -12.97 18.65
N LEU A 149 -19.32 -13.87 18.44
CA LEU A 149 -18.32 -13.75 17.39
C LEU A 149 -18.98 -13.66 16.00
N HIS A 150 -19.93 -14.55 15.69
CA HIS A 150 -20.67 -14.50 14.43
C HIS A 150 -21.44 -13.17 14.26
N SER A 151 -22.04 -12.67 15.34
CA SER A 151 -22.75 -11.38 15.34
C SER A 151 -21.79 -10.20 15.17
N HIS A 152 -20.59 -10.26 15.75
CA HIS A 152 -19.54 -9.26 15.55
C HIS A 152 -19.08 -9.22 14.09
N LEU A 153 -18.82 -10.38 13.50
CA LEU A 153 -18.42 -10.50 12.09
C LEU A 153 -19.52 -9.98 11.16
N LYS A 154 -20.79 -10.27 11.46
CA LYS A 154 -21.94 -9.76 10.71
C LYS A 154 -22.08 -8.23 10.82
N ALA A 155 -21.91 -7.68 12.02
CA ALA A 155 -22.06 -6.24 12.25
C ALA A 155 -20.94 -5.42 11.61
N LYS A 156 -19.70 -5.93 11.58
CA LYS A 156 -18.60 -5.33 10.79
C LYS A 156 -18.88 -5.28 9.28
N GLY A 157 -19.89 -5.99 8.78
CA GLY A 157 -20.33 -5.96 7.38
C GLY A 157 -21.64 -5.23 7.08
N ALA A 158 -22.32 -4.60 8.05
CA ALA A 158 -23.74 -4.20 7.91
C ALA A 158 -24.09 -2.70 8.08
N GLU A 159 -23.15 -1.76 8.16
CA GLU A 159 -23.48 -0.33 8.27
C GLU A 159 -23.68 0.35 6.90
N ALA A 160 -24.75 -0.03 6.19
CA ALA A 160 -25.41 0.80 5.18
C ALA A 160 -26.88 0.39 5.07
N GLU A 161 -27.72 1.06 5.86
CA GLU A 161 -29.15 1.38 5.65
C GLU A 161 -29.95 1.29 6.98
N THR A 162 -30.52 2.42 7.35
CA THR A 162 -31.22 2.69 8.60
C THR A 162 -32.73 2.45 8.46
N ASP A 163 -33.30 1.89 9.53
CA ASP A 163 -34.67 2.02 10.06
C ASP A 163 -35.89 1.92 9.12
N THR A 164 -36.76 0.92 9.35
CA THR A 164 -38.00 1.13 10.13
C THR A 164 -38.83 -0.16 10.37
N ALA A 165 -39.27 -0.28 11.63
CA ALA A 165 -40.58 -0.81 12.11
C ALA A 165 -40.93 -2.32 12.07
N GLN A 166 -40.68 -2.96 13.22
CA GLN A 166 -41.62 -3.65 14.13
C GLN A 166 -42.68 -4.68 13.63
N ASP A 167 -42.59 -5.82 14.32
CA ASP A 167 -43.66 -6.64 14.94
C ASP A 167 -44.37 -7.80 14.18
N ASN A 168 -43.97 -9.00 14.62
CA ASN A 168 -44.78 -10.09 15.19
C ASN A 168 -44.92 -11.43 14.45
N GLU A 169 -44.43 -12.43 15.19
CA GLU A 169 -44.90 -13.81 15.39
C GLU A 169 -44.65 -14.91 14.34
N MET A 170 -43.76 -15.81 14.78
CA MET A 170 -43.63 -17.23 14.46
C MET A 170 -44.84 -17.91 13.80
N LYS A 171 -44.62 -18.50 12.62
CA LYS A 171 -45.05 -19.88 12.30
C LYS A 171 -44.33 -20.46 11.08
N ALA A 172 -43.53 -21.49 11.37
CA ALA A 172 -43.31 -22.72 10.61
C ALA A 172 -43.21 -22.68 9.07
N LYS A 173 -42.05 -23.17 8.59
CA LYS A 173 -41.86 -23.95 7.36
C LYS A 173 -42.36 -23.31 6.05
N GLN A 174 -41.44 -22.67 5.34
CA GLN A 174 -41.06 -23.10 4.00
C GLN A 174 -39.81 -22.34 3.56
N VAL A 175 -38.89 -23.09 2.95
CA VAL A 175 -37.74 -22.61 2.19
C VAL A 175 -38.21 -21.49 1.26
N ASN A 176 -37.69 -20.28 1.46
CA ASN A 176 -37.80 -19.21 0.48
C ASN A 176 -36.41 -18.62 0.25
N ILE A 177 -35.94 -18.86 -0.97
CA ILE A 177 -34.80 -18.25 -1.63
C ILE A 177 -35.13 -16.76 -1.76
N ALA A 178 -34.46 -15.90 -1.00
CA ALA A 178 -34.43 -14.44 -1.16
C ALA A 178 -33.37 -13.87 -0.21
N GLU A 179 -32.42 -13.02 -0.57
CA GLU A 179 -32.01 -12.42 -1.85
C GLU A 179 -30.51 -12.19 -1.68
N THR A 180 -29.70 -12.90 -2.47
CA THR A 180 -28.29 -12.52 -2.66
C THR A 180 -28.28 -11.13 -3.29
N PRO A 181 -27.36 -10.21 -2.91
CA PRO A 181 -27.30 -8.92 -3.58
C PRO A 181 -27.03 -9.20 -5.05
N ALA A 182 -28.04 -8.98 -5.89
CA ALA A 182 -27.84 -8.99 -7.33
C ALA A 182 -26.98 -7.77 -7.62
N TYR A 183 -25.66 -7.97 -7.76
CA TYR A 183 -24.80 -6.97 -8.38
C TYR A 183 -25.38 -6.70 -9.77
N LEU A 184 -26.07 -5.57 -9.91
CA LEU A 184 -26.57 -5.13 -11.21
C LEU A 184 -25.36 -5.01 -12.16
N PRO A 185 -25.50 -5.39 -13.44
CA PRO A 185 -24.42 -5.22 -14.40
C PRO A 185 -23.96 -3.76 -14.39
N ILE A 186 -22.70 -3.53 -14.03
CA ILE A 186 -22.14 -2.18 -14.06
C ILE A 186 -22.04 -1.78 -15.54
N MET A 187 -22.72 -0.71 -15.92
CA MET A 187 -22.37 -0.02 -17.15
C MET A 187 -20.95 0.55 -16.97
N GLN A 188 -19.96 -0.12 -17.54
CA GLN A 188 -18.59 0.40 -17.55
C GLN A 188 -18.59 1.76 -18.26
N ASP A 189 -18.08 2.77 -17.57
CA ASP A 189 -17.85 4.08 -18.13
C ASP A 189 -16.87 3.96 -19.32
N PRO A 190 -17.25 4.34 -20.55
CA PRO A 190 -16.36 4.27 -21.71
C PRO A 190 -15.03 5.02 -21.52
N ALA A 191 -14.97 6.00 -20.61
CA ALA A 191 -13.74 6.69 -20.27
C ALA A 191 -12.70 5.79 -19.56
N LEU A 192 -13.12 4.64 -19.01
CA LEU A 192 -12.24 3.67 -18.37
C LEU A 192 -11.67 2.64 -19.36
N HIS A 193 -12.23 2.51 -20.56
CA HIS A 193 -11.77 1.52 -21.54
C HIS A 193 -10.26 1.60 -21.82
N PRO A 194 -9.65 2.79 -22.02
CA PRO A 194 -8.20 2.89 -22.23
C PRO A 194 -7.35 2.37 -21.07
N LEU A 195 -7.90 2.38 -19.86
CA LEU A 195 -7.21 1.99 -18.61
C LEU A 195 -7.30 0.49 -18.33
N LEU A 196 -8.18 -0.25 -19.01
CA LEU A 196 -8.42 -1.67 -18.79
C LEU A 196 -7.81 -2.51 -19.91
N ALA A 197 -7.18 -3.62 -19.54
CA ALA A 197 -6.45 -4.47 -20.48
C ALA A 197 -7.38 -5.18 -21.47
N GLU A 198 -8.59 -5.57 -21.04
CA GLU A 198 -9.57 -6.29 -21.88
C GLU A 198 -9.95 -5.53 -23.15
N HIS A 199 -9.84 -4.21 -23.16
CA HIS A 199 -10.14 -3.35 -24.31
C HIS A 199 -8.91 -3.05 -25.18
N SER A 200 -7.74 -3.61 -24.85
CA SER A 200 -6.49 -3.42 -25.60
C SER A 200 -6.14 -4.66 -26.44
N PRO A 201 -6.25 -4.59 -27.78
CA PRO A 201 -5.84 -5.68 -28.66
C PRO A 201 -4.36 -6.08 -28.50
N GLN A 202 -3.50 -5.11 -28.16
CA GLN A 202 -2.06 -5.34 -27.95
C GLN A 202 -1.78 -6.20 -26.71
N ARG A 203 -2.69 -6.22 -25.73
CA ARG A 203 -2.53 -6.93 -24.45
C ARG A 203 -3.25 -8.27 -24.42
N GLN A 204 -4.03 -8.62 -25.45
CA GLN A 204 -4.83 -9.85 -25.46
C GLN A 204 -4.00 -11.11 -25.22
N HIS A 205 -2.78 -11.17 -25.77
CA HIS A 205 -1.90 -12.31 -25.55
C HIS A 205 -1.49 -12.45 -24.07
N LEU A 206 -1.12 -11.34 -23.42
CA LEU A 206 -0.76 -11.31 -22.00
C LEU A 206 -1.93 -11.70 -21.10
N ILE A 207 -3.13 -11.20 -21.40
CA ILE A 207 -4.37 -11.57 -20.72
C ILE A 207 -4.63 -13.07 -20.85
N ASN A 208 -4.54 -13.61 -22.06
CA ASN A 208 -4.75 -15.03 -22.29
C ASN A 208 -3.71 -15.90 -21.56
N MET A 209 -2.45 -15.44 -21.46
CA MET A 209 -1.43 -16.14 -20.67
C MET A 209 -1.79 -16.17 -19.19
N LEU A 210 -2.15 -15.02 -18.59
CA LEU A 210 -2.52 -14.92 -17.18
C LEU A 210 -3.74 -15.76 -16.83
N LEU A 211 -4.77 -15.73 -17.69
CA LEU A 211 -6.05 -16.37 -17.43
C LEU A 211 -6.13 -17.85 -17.88
N SER A 212 -5.02 -18.43 -18.34
CA SER A 212 -4.97 -19.83 -18.80
C SER A 212 -4.82 -20.86 -17.68
N ALA A 213 -4.62 -20.43 -16.43
CA ALA A 213 -4.51 -21.32 -15.29
C ALA A 213 -5.85 -21.99 -14.96
N ASP A 214 -5.89 -23.32 -14.90
CA ASP A 214 -7.12 -24.12 -14.71
C ASP A 214 -7.99 -23.65 -13.54
N ALA A 215 -7.37 -23.21 -12.44
CA ALA A 215 -8.08 -22.72 -11.26
C ALA A 215 -8.76 -21.35 -11.46
N ILE A 216 -8.29 -20.53 -12.41
CA ILE A 216 -8.88 -19.22 -12.76
C ILE A 216 -9.89 -19.34 -13.89
N VAL A 217 -9.82 -20.37 -14.74
CA VAL A 217 -10.73 -20.57 -15.88
C VAL A 217 -12.22 -20.35 -15.55
N PRO A 218 -12.76 -20.83 -14.41
CA PRO A 218 -14.17 -20.59 -14.07
C PRO A 218 -14.53 -19.10 -13.98
N ILE A 219 -13.62 -18.26 -13.48
CA ILE A 219 -13.84 -16.84 -13.20
C ILE A 219 -13.06 -15.90 -14.14
N ALA A 220 -12.48 -16.43 -15.22
CA ALA A 220 -11.57 -15.71 -16.10
C ALA A 220 -12.19 -14.42 -16.69
N ASP A 221 -13.46 -14.46 -17.10
CA ASP A 221 -14.17 -13.29 -17.65
C ASP A 221 -14.35 -12.17 -16.61
N SER A 222 -14.55 -12.56 -15.34
CA SER A 222 -14.68 -11.62 -14.23
C SER A 222 -13.33 -11.00 -13.88
N VAL A 223 -12.28 -11.81 -13.81
CA VAL A 223 -10.91 -11.34 -13.56
C VAL A 223 -10.40 -10.45 -14.71
N ALA A 224 -10.70 -10.79 -15.98
CA ALA A 224 -10.31 -9.97 -17.13
C ALA A 224 -10.79 -8.51 -17.00
N GLY A 225 -11.97 -8.30 -16.43
CA GLY A 225 -12.57 -6.99 -16.21
C GLY A 225 -11.85 -6.10 -15.20
N THR A 226 -10.93 -6.67 -14.41
CA THR A 226 -10.18 -5.93 -13.37
C THR A 226 -8.74 -5.65 -13.78
N LEU A 227 -8.24 -6.27 -14.86
CA LEU A 227 -6.86 -6.13 -15.32
C LEU A 227 -6.59 -4.75 -15.92
N ARG A 228 -5.50 -4.10 -15.51
CA ARG A 228 -5.12 -2.77 -16.00
C ARG A 228 -4.26 -2.84 -17.26
N SER A 229 -4.54 -1.94 -18.20
CA SER A 229 -3.73 -1.72 -19.40
C SER A 229 -2.50 -0.89 -19.03
N SER A 230 -1.44 -1.54 -18.58
CA SER A 230 -0.26 -0.88 -18.00
C SER A 230 0.92 -0.82 -18.97
N ILE A 231 1.94 -0.04 -18.61
CA ILE A 231 3.25 -0.04 -19.27
C ILE A 231 4.31 -0.34 -18.22
N ASP A 232 5.06 -1.41 -18.43
CA ASP A 232 6.20 -1.76 -17.60
C ASP A 232 7.48 -1.15 -18.19
N PHE A 233 8.35 -0.67 -17.32
CA PHE A 233 9.66 -0.16 -17.66
C PHE A 233 10.73 -1.12 -17.16
N TYR A 234 11.66 -1.46 -18.04
CA TYR A 234 12.79 -2.33 -17.73
C TYR A 234 14.08 -1.52 -17.75
N HIS A 235 15.06 -1.92 -16.92
CA HIS A 235 16.38 -1.28 -16.91
C HIS A 235 17.05 -1.39 -18.29
N GLY A 236 17.57 -0.26 -18.77
CA GLY A 236 18.50 -0.19 -19.87
C GLY A 236 19.94 -0.01 -19.37
N ALA A 237 20.76 0.64 -20.20
CA ALA A 237 22.11 1.03 -19.82
C ALA A 237 22.09 2.20 -18.83
N GLU A 238 23.19 2.34 -18.08
CA GLU A 238 23.48 3.56 -17.32
C GLU A 238 23.44 4.77 -18.27
N ASP A 239 22.80 5.83 -17.81
CA ASP A 239 22.55 7.06 -18.56
C ASP A 239 23.60 8.10 -18.17
N ASP A 240 24.33 8.60 -19.17
CA ASP A 240 25.40 9.57 -19.03
C ASP A 240 24.93 11.02 -19.22
N HIS A 241 23.61 11.24 -19.25
CA HIS A 241 22.94 12.53 -19.48
C HIS A 241 23.21 13.18 -20.85
N THR A 242 23.73 12.42 -21.82
CA THR A 242 23.98 12.94 -23.18
C THR A 242 22.71 12.99 -24.03
N ALA A 243 21.79 12.04 -23.85
CA ALA A 243 20.48 12.03 -24.47
C ALA A 243 19.51 12.89 -23.66
N LEU A 244 18.76 13.76 -24.36
CA LEU A 244 17.72 14.58 -23.74
C LEU A 244 16.36 13.91 -23.84
N GLY A 245 15.61 13.95 -22.76
CA GLY A 245 14.19 13.59 -22.75
C GLY A 245 13.91 12.11 -22.98
N ASN A 246 14.91 11.23 -22.84
CA ASN A 246 14.67 9.78 -22.79
C ASN A 246 13.97 9.38 -21.49
N HIS A 247 13.37 8.19 -21.44
CA HIS A 247 12.93 7.62 -20.16
C HIS A 247 14.15 7.38 -19.26
N ARG A 248 14.09 7.90 -18.04
CA ARG A 248 15.19 7.81 -17.07
C ARG A 248 14.65 7.48 -15.69
N LEU A 249 15.36 6.61 -14.98
CA LEU A 249 15.20 6.38 -13.55
C LEU A 249 16.44 6.90 -12.82
N GLY A 250 16.27 7.77 -11.83
CA GLY A 250 17.35 8.39 -11.07
C GLY A 250 18.18 9.43 -11.84
N GLY A 251 19.20 9.97 -11.18
CA GLY A 251 20.07 11.03 -11.72
C GLY A 251 19.44 12.43 -11.64
N LEU A 252 19.63 13.23 -12.69
CA LEU A 252 19.11 14.60 -12.81
C LEU A 252 18.07 14.75 -13.95
N PRO A 253 17.04 15.59 -13.77
CA PRO A 253 15.95 15.77 -14.74
C PRO A 253 16.31 16.76 -15.85
N ASP A 254 15.86 16.50 -17.08
CA ASP A 254 16.07 17.39 -18.22
C ASP A 254 15.08 18.58 -18.26
N LEU A 255 14.95 19.34 -17.18
CA LEU A 255 13.97 20.44 -17.08
C LEU A 255 14.32 21.63 -18.00
N PRO A 256 13.32 22.31 -18.61
CA PRO A 256 13.50 23.57 -19.34
C PRO A 256 14.26 24.63 -18.54
N ILE A 257 14.99 25.49 -19.25
CA ILE A 257 15.92 26.46 -18.63
C ILE A 257 15.26 27.41 -17.62
N ASP A 258 13.99 27.74 -17.84
CA ASP A 258 13.18 28.63 -17.03
C ASP A 258 12.50 27.94 -15.84
N ILE A 259 12.54 26.61 -15.79
CA ILE A 259 12.07 25.83 -14.64
C ILE A 259 13.27 25.56 -13.71
N PRO A 260 13.28 26.13 -12.49
CA PRO A 260 14.30 25.82 -11.49
C PRO A 260 14.11 24.39 -10.96
N TYR A 261 15.15 23.87 -10.31
CA TYR A 261 15.03 22.59 -9.61
C TYR A 261 13.95 22.70 -8.52
N PRO A 262 13.02 21.75 -8.40
CA PRO A 262 11.98 21.83 -7.38
C PRO A 262 12.57 21.75 -5.96
N CYS A 263 12.17 22.68 -5.09
CA CYS A 263 12.49 22.64 -3.65
C CYS A 263 11.21 22.63 -2.79
N VAL A 264 11.36 22.19 -1.54
CA VAL A 264 10.47 22.52 -0.43
C VAL A 264 11.17 23.53 0.50
N SER A 265 10.39 24.43 1.10
CA SER A 265 10.87 25.39 2.09
C SER A 265 10.76 24.80 3.49
N THR A 266 11.88 24.73 4.21
CA THR A 266 11.97 24.15 5.57
C THR A 266 12.64 25.12 6.54
N THR A 267 12.22 25.16 7.79
CA THR A 267 12.81 26.03 8.82
C THR A 267 14.16 25.49 9.31
N GLU A 268 14.97 26.35 9.92
CA GLU A 268 16.20 25.93 10.60
C GLU A 268 15.91 24.90 11.69
N ASP A 269 14.89 25.14 12.53
CA ASP A 269 14.52 24.25 13.63
C ASP A 269 14.22 22.82 13.18
N THR A 270 13.47 22.65 12.08
CA THR A 270 13.20 21.33 11.51
C THR A 270 14.46 20.66 10.99
N LEU A 271 15.41 21.41 10.42
CA LEU A 271 16.65 20.84 9.91
C LEU A 271 17.67 20.49 11.01
N LEU A 272 17.59 21.11 12.20
CA LEU A 272 18.47 20.79 13.33
C LEU A 272 18.30 19.35 13.84
N GLU A 273 17.16 18.71 13.58
CA GLU A 273 16.92 17.29 13.88
C GLU A 273 17.74 16.35 13.00
N TYR A 274 18.28 16.85 11.88
CA TYR A 274 18.97 16.10 10.84
C TYR A 274 20.43 16.53 10.76
N LYS A 275 21.27 16.00 11.65
CA LYS A 275 22.71 16.33 11.78
C LYS A 275 23.46 16.22 10.45
N GLU A 276 23.08 15.26 9.62
CA GLU A 276 23.67 15.01 8.31
C GLU A 276 23.46 16.17 7.30
N CYS A 277 22.51 17.07 7.56
CA CYS A 277 22.30 18.28 6.78
C CYS A 277 23.27 19.42 7.15
N TRP A 278 24.15 19.22 8.13
CA TRP A 278 25.04 20.25 8.68
C TRP A 278 26.51 19.86 8.53
N GLN A 279 27.30 20.76 7.97
CA GLN A 279 28.75 20.59 7.87
C GLN A 279 29.43 21.18 9.11
N GLU A 280 30.06 20.29 9.90
CA GLU A 280 30.84 20.68 11.07
C GLU A 280 32.03 21.57 10.66
N ARG A 281 32.24 22.67 11.40
CA ARG A 281 33.43 23.51 11.27
C ARG A 281 34.15 23.61 12.61
N GLU A 282 35.47 23.45 12.58
CA GLU A 282 36.30 23.35 13.80
C GLU A 282 36.19 24.58 14.74
N ASP A 283 35.81 25.76 14.24
CA ASP A 283 35.77 27.03 15.01
C ASP A 283 34.59 27.97 14.65
N GLU A 284 33.58 27.50 13.89
CA GLU A 284 32.44 28.32 13.43
C GLU A 284 31.10 27.61 13.69
N LYS A 285 29.97 28.32 13.55
CA LYS A 285 28.65 27.69 13.57
C LYS A 285 28.55 26.75 12.36
N ASP A 286 28.05 25.53 12.58
CA ASP A 286 27.79 24.57 11.51
C ASP A 286 26.94 25.21 10.41
N ILE A 287 27.24 24.87 9.16
CA ILE A 287 26.58 25.43 7.99
C ILE A 287 25.71 24.35 7.37
N CYS A 288 24.42 24.65 7.19
CA CYS A 288 23.52 23.75 6.48
C CYS A 288 23.95 23.62 5.02
N ILE A 289 23.89 22.40 4.48
CA ILE A 289 24.21 22.11 3.07
C ILE A 289 23.21 22.73 2.09
N PHE A 290 21.99 23.01 2.56
CA PHE A 290 20.94 23.60 1.74
C PHE A 290 21.03 25.13 1.74
N PRO A 291 20.71 25.80 0.62
CA PRO A 291 20.76 27.24 0.55
C PRO A 291 19.65 27.89 1.37
N TRP A 292 20.00 28.96 2.09
CA TRP A 292 19.08 29.80 2.86
C TRP A 292 18.45 30.88 1.98
N ASP A 293 17.13 31.06 2.10
CA ASP A 293 16.39 32.16 1.49
C ASP A 293 16.07 33.24 2.53
N ASP A 294 16.70 34.41 2.37
CA ASP A 294 16.52 35.57 3.25
C ASP A 294 15.11 36.17 3.20
N VAL A 295 14.36 35.96 2.11
CA VAL A 295 13.01 36.53 1.95
C VAL A 295 11.99 35.70 2.72
N THR A 296 12.05 34.37 2.59
CA THR A 296 11.14 33.45 3.27
C THR A 296 11.63 33.02 4.65
N GLN A 297 12.88 33.34 4.99
CA GLN A 297 13.55 32.91 6.22
C GLN A 297 13.49 31.38 6.39
N SER A 298 13.86 30.66 5.32
CA SER A 298 13.80 29.21 5.25
C SER A 298 14.90 28.64 4.36
N TYR A 299 15.25 27.37 4.54
CA TYR A 299 16.10 26.61 3.64
C TYR A 299 15.32 26.07 2.44
N CYS A 300 15.92 26.08 1.24
CA CYS A 300 15.40 25.45 0.02
C CYS A 300 15.95 24.02 -0.06
N VAL A 301 15.17 23.04 0.37
CA VAL A 301 15.57 21.63 0.30
C VAL A 301 15.15 21.07 -1.06
N PRO A 302 16.09 20.66 -1.93
CA PRO A 302 15.78 20.16 -3.26
C PRO A 302 15.01 18.84 -3.17
N LEU A 303 13.90 18.71 -3.90
CA LEU A 303 13.14 17.47 -4.00
C LEU A 303 13.95 16.40 -4.71
N GLU A 304 13.79 15.16 -4.29
CA GLU A 304 14.42 14.02 -4.90
C GLU A 304 13.83 13.71 -6.27
N PHE A 305 14.69 13.56 -7.29
CA PHE A 305 14.26 13.17 -8.63
C PHE A 305 14.15 11.64 -8.73
N ILE A 306 12.97 11.16 -9.12
CA ILE A 306 12.66 9.74 -9.24
C ILE A 306 12.80 9.28 -10.69
N ALA A 307 12.08 9.91 -11.61
CA ALA A 307 12.04 9.49 -13.00
C ALA A 307 11.60 10.62 -13.95
N GLN A 308 11.99 10.50 -15.22
CA GLN A 308 11.36 11.23 -16.31
C GLN A 308 10.86 10.26 -17.38
N ILE A 309 9.70 10.55 -17.97
CA ILE A 309 9.00 9.66 -18.90
C ILE A 309 8.54 10.45 -20.14
N ASP A 310 8.96 10.01 -21.32
CA ASP A 310 8.58 10.60 -22.60
C ASP A 310 7.22 10.07 -23.08
N CYS A 311 6.20 10.92 -23.01
CA CYS A 311 4.85 10.56 -23.43
C CYS A 311 4.75 10.28 -24.94
N ARG A 312 5.65 10.83 -25.77
CA ARG A 312 5.67 10.57 -27.21
C ARG A 312 6.06 9.13 -27.52
N ASP A 313 7.07 8.62 -26.83
CA ASP A 313 7.53 7.24 -27.00
C ASP A 313 6.52 6.22 -26.45
N LEU A 314 5.74 6.59 -25.42
CA LEU A 314 4.67 5.74 -24.91
C LEU A 314 3.40 5.75 -25.76
N ALA A 315 3.25 6.71 -26.68
CA ALA A 315 1.99 6.94 -27.40
C ALA A 315 1.48 5.69 -28.12
N THR A 316 2.36 4.85 -28.67
CA THR A 316 1.92 3.63 -29.37
C THR A 316 1.55 2.47 -28.45
N LEU A 317 1.78 2.60 -27.14
CA LEU A 317 1.58 1.53 -26.15
C LEU A 317 0.31 1.72 -25.31
N GLN A 318 -0.29 2.91 -25.32
CA GLN A 318 -1.41 3.30 -24.47
C GLN A 318 -2.21 4.47 -25.05
N ASP A 319 -3.42 4.70 -24.53
CA ASP A 319 -4.33 5.76 -24.98
C ASP A 319 -4.82 6.72 -23.87
N TYR A 320 -4.19 6.73 -22.69
CA TYR A 320 -4.61 7.48 -21.51
C TYR A 320 -3.66 8.60 -21.03
N LEU A 321 -2.36 8.52 -21.32
CA LEU A 321 -1.41 9.63 -21.08
C LEU A 321 -1.46 10.65 -22.23
N PRO A 322 -0.91 11.86 -22.03
CA PRO A 322 -0.62 12.77 -23.14
C PRO A 322 0.11 12.07 -24.29
N ARG A 323 -0.09 12.55 -25.52
CA ARG A 323 0.55 11.96 -26.71
C ARG A 323 1.96 12.50 -26.96
N GLU A 324 2.32 13.59 -26.29
CA GLU A 324 3.61 14.28 -26.39
C GLU A 324 3.97 14.90 -25.04
N GLY A 325 5.23 15.34 -24.91
CA GLY A 325 5.76 15.97 -23.71
C GLY A 325 6.41 14.97 -22.75
N THR A 326 6.93 15.49 -21.65
CA THR A 326 7.69 14.71 -20.67
C THR A 326 7.09 14.92 -19.28
N LEU A 327 6.88 13.81 -18.56
CA LEU A 327 6.51 13.81 -17.15
C LEU A 327 7.77 13.64 -16.31
N PHE A 328 7.91 14.45 -15.26
CA PHE A 328 8.99 14.37 -14.29
C PHE A 328 8.40 14.12 -12.91
N PHE A 329 8.93 13.11 -12.23
CA PHE A 329 8.46 12.65 -10.92
C PHE A 329 9.48 13.02 -9.87
N PHE A 330 9.01 13.72 -8.85
CA PHE A 330 9.81 14.20 -7.74
C PHE A 330 9.18 13.82 -6.42
N LEU A 331 10.01 13.75 -5.40
CA LEU A 331 9.65 13.31 -4.08
C LEU A 331 10.23 14.26 -3.04
N GLU A 332 9.46 14.59 -2.01
CA GLU A 332 9.97 15.46 -0.94
C GLU A 332 11.20 14.82 -0.26
N CYS A 333 12.28 15.59 -0.24
CA CYS A 333 13.57 15.19 0.28
C CYS A 333 13.66 15.52 1.77
N GLY A 334 14.20 14.60 2.56
CA GLY A 334 14.39 14.77 4.01
C GLY A 334 13.41 13.94 4.83
N SER A 335 13.76 12.67 5.06
CA SER A 335 13.57 11.99 6.36
C SER A 335 12.22 12.11 7.09
N SER A 336 11.11 12.15 6.36
CA SER A 336 9.77 11.89 6.92
C SER A 336 9.44 10.42 6.72
N PRO A 337 9.21 9.63 7.79
CA PRO A 337 8.82 8.22 7.66
C PRO A 337 7.39 8.02 7.14
N LEU A 338 6.51 9.06 7.11
CA LEU A 338 5.08 8.85 6.87
C LEU A 338 4.32 9.97 6.12
N THR A 339 4.96 10.86 5.36
CA THR A 339 4.26 11.71 4.37
C THR A 339 5.28 12.43 3.47
N ALA A 340 5.83 11.74 2.48
CA ALA A 340 6.54 12.44 1.41
C ALA A 340 5.50 12.95 0.41
N ARG A 341 5.51 14.24 0.08
CA ARG A 341 4.65 14.76 -1.00
C ARG A 341 5.31 14.43 -2.33
N GLY A 342 4.55 13.78 -3.20
CA GLY A 342 4.94 13.63 -4.60
C GLY A 342 4.70 14.94 -5.35
N LYS A 343 5.62 15.28 -6.27
CA LYS A 343 5.42 16.37 -7.22
C LYS A 343 5.64 15.87 -8.63
N VAL A 344 4.68 16.15 -9.51
CA VAL A 344 4.78 15.81 -10.93
C VAL A 344 4.79 17.08 -11.75
N ILE A 345 5.78 17.20 -12.63
CA ILE A 345 5.88 18.31 -13.58
C ILE A 345 5.64 17.74 -14.97
N TYR A 346 4.74 18.35 -15.73
CA TYR A 346 4.52 18.05 -17.14
C TYR A 346 5.06 19.18 -17.99
N VAL A 347 5.94 18.85 -18.93
CA VAL A 347 6.46 19.78 -19.93
C VAL A 347 6.00 19.32 -21.30
N GLN A 348 5.12 20.09 -21.92
CA GLN A 348 4.57 19.74 -23.23
C GLN A 348 5.62 19.87 -24.35
N ASP A 349 6.42 20.94 -24.34
CA ASP A 349 7.43 21.19 -25.38
C ASP A 349 8.75 20.48 -25.09
N ALA A 350 8.90 19.28 -25.63
CA ALA A 350 10.14 18.50 -25.52
C ALA A 350 11.37 19.20 -26.14
N ALA A 351 11.19 20.18 -27.04
CA ALA A 351 12.33 20.93 -27.60
C ALA A 351 12.90 21.97 -26.62
N SER A 352 12.15 22.30 -25.56
CA SER A 352 12.58 23.24 -24.51
C SER A 352 13.47 22.59 -23.44
N LEU A 353 13.56 21.25 -23.42
CA LEU A 353 14.31 20.50 -22.41
C LEU A 353 15.81 20.85 -22.47
N CYS A 354 16.41 20.96 -21.30
CA CYS A 354 17.84 21.22 -21.12
C CYS A 354 18.42 20.13 -20.22
N SER A 355 19.64 19.67 -20.51
CA SER A 355 20.28 18.58 -19.73
C SER A 355 20.27 18.87 -18.24
N GLY A 356 19.89 17.86 -17.45
CA GLY A 356 19.90 17.94 -15.99
C GLY A 356 21.28 18.20 -15.38
N THR A 357 22.37 17.98 -16.12
CA THR A 357 23.76 18.27 -15.68
C THR A 357 23.97 19.70 -15.19
N ARG A 358 23.12 20.65 -15.60
CA ARG A 358 23.11 22.02 -15.06
C ARG A 358 22.80 22.10 -13.56
N PHE A 359 22.30 21.03 -12.96
CA PHE A 359 21.99 20.90 -11.55
C PHE A 359 23.06 20.10 -10.77
N ALA A 360 24.20 19.79 -11.39
CA ALA A 360 25.25 18.96 -10.78
C ALA A 360 25.85 19.54 -9.48
N ASP A 361 25.70 20.85 -9.26
CA ASP A 361 26.20 21.53 -8.06
C ASP A 361 25.18 21.58 -6.91
N LEU A 362 23.98 20.99 -7.08
CA LEU A 362 23.01 20.90 -5.99
C LEU A 362 23.49 19.93 -4.91
N ALA A 363 23.40 20.36 -3.66
CA ALA A 363 23.64 19.51 -2.51
C ALA A 363 22.40 18.69 -2.18
N PHE A 364 22.60 17.40 -1.95
CA PHE A 364 21.61 16.47 -1.41
C PHE A 364 22.12 15.90 -0.10
N ASN A 365 21.23 15.41 0.74
CA ASN A 365 21.61 14.71 1.97
C ASN A 365 21.94 13.25 1.62
N ASP A 366 23.19 12.96 1.27
CA ASP A 366 23.61 11.65 0.77
C ASP A 366 23.47 10.48 1.79
N GLU A 367 23.16 10.78 3.07
CA GLU A 367 22.92 9.76 4.10
C GLU A 367 21.45 9.28 4.16
N LYS A 368 20.49 10.17 3.87
CA LYS A 368 19.04 9.86 3.96
C LYS A 368 18.26 10.09 2.67
N THR A 369 18.92 10.58 1.64
CA THR A 369 18.36 10.81 0.31
C THR A 369 19.16 9.97 -0.67
N LEU A 370 18.61 9.81 -1.84
CA LEU A 370 19.22 9.06 -2.92
C LEU A 370 20.47 9.77 -3.46
N GLY A 371 20.72 11.05 -3.13
CA GLY A 371 21.87 11.80 -3.62
C GLY A 371 21.89 11.87 -5.15
N GLN A 372 23.07 12.12 -5.75
CA GLN A 372 23.27 11.91 -7.18
C GLN A 372 23.43 10.41 -7.50
N LYS A 373 22.31 9.72 -7.75
CA LYS A 373 22.34 8.32 -8.17
C LYS A 373 22.81 8.13 -9.61
N PRO A 374 23.37 6.93 -9.93
CA PRO A 374 23.46 6.51 -11.32
C PRO A 374 22.09 6.59 -11.96
N ALA A 375 22.03 7.28 -13.09
CA ALA A 375 20.85 7.32 -13.92
C ALA A 375 20.80 6.06 -14.77
N PHE A 376 19.61 5.54 -15.02
CA PHE A 376 19.43 4.42 -15.95
C PHE A 376 18.40 4.80 -16.99
N THR A 377 18.71 4.52 -18.25
CA THR A 377 17.71 4.52 -19.32
C THR A 377 16.65 3.46 -19.03
N LEU A 378 15.41 3.68 -19.47
CA LEU A 378 14.33 2.71 -19.32
C LEU A 378 13.77 2.26 -20.68
N HIS A 379 13.41 0.99 -20.76
CA HIS A 379 12.75 0.38 -21.91
C HIS A 379 11.27 0.13 -21.61
N PRO A 380 10.33 0.91 -22.19
CA PRO A 380 8.91 0.69 -21.97
C PRO A 380 8.38 -0.49 -22.80
N ARG A 381 7.46 -1.26 -22.22
CA ARG A 381 6.67 -2.28 -22.94
C ARG A 381 5.23 -2.24 -22.49
N ALA A 382 4.31 -2.50 -23.43
CA ALA A 382 2.91 -2.73 -23.08
C ALA A 382 2.82 -3.98 -22.18
N SER A 383 2.16 -3.85 -21.05
CA SER A 383 2.03 -4.88 -20.02
C SER A 383 0.59 -4.97 -19.51
N VAL A 384 0.33 -5.92 -18.61
CA VAL A 384 -0.93 -6.05 -17.89
C VAL A 384 -0.62 -6.12 -16.41
N THR A 385 -1.41 -5.40 -15.61
CA THR A 385 -1.26 -5.44 -14.15
C THR A 385 -2.50 -6.02 -13.50
N VAL A 386 -2.24 -6.90 -12.55
CA VAL A 386 -3.24 -7.60 -11.77
C VAL A 386 -3.44 -6.83 -10.46
N PRO A 387 -4.67 -6.45 -10.09
CA PRO A 387 -4.93 -5.84 -8.79
C PRO A 387 -4.69 -6.85 -7.67
N SER A 388 -4.35 -6.35 -6.47
CA SER A 388 -4.29 -7.20 -5.29
C SER A 388 -5.69 -7.65 -4.89
N PHE A 389 -5.98 -8.95 -5.06
CA PHE A 389 -7.25 -9.54 -4.62
C PHE A 389 -7.30 -9.78 -3.10
N TYR A 390 -6.17 -9.70 -2.40
CA TYR A 390 -6.12 -9.78 -0.94
C TYR A 390 -6.97 -8.69 -0.27
N ALA A 391 -6.96 -7.48 -0.86
CA ALA A 391 -7.72 -6.33 -0.37
C ALA A 391 -9.10 -6.19 -1.03
N LEU A 392 -9.65 -7.24 -1.65
CA LEU A 392 -10.92 -7.16 -2.40
C LEU A 392 -12.06 -6.59 -1.57
N ARG A 393 -12.17 -7.01 -0.30
CA ARG A 393 -13.20 -6.57 0.64
C ARG A 393 -12.99 -5.14 1.15
N GLN A 394 -11.79 -4.58 0.98
CA GLN A 394 -11.46 -3.19 1.30
C GLN A 394 -11.61 -2.28 0.06
N ASN A 395 -11.71 -2.84 -1.14
CA ASN A 395 -11.98 -2.11 -2.38
C ASN A 395 -13.37 -2.44 -2.93
N PRO A 396 -14.42 -1.73 -2.48
CA PRO A 396 -15.78 -2.02 -2.90
C PRO A 396 -15.96 -1.89 -4.42
N HIS A 397 -15.17 -1.06 -5.09
CA HIS A 397 -15.21 -0.94 -6.55
C HIS A 397 -14.66 -2.18 -7.25
N LEU A 398 -13.49 -2.67 -6.84
CA LEU A 398 -12.90 -3.88 -7.40
C LEU A 398 -13.81 -5.09 -7.16
N GLY A 399 -14.36 -5.21 -5.95
CA GLY A 399 -15.36 -6.23 -5.61
C GLY A 399 -16.61 -6.12 -6.50
N SER A 400 -17.13 -4.92 -6.71
CA SER A 400 -18.29 -4.69 -7.56
C SER A 400 -18.04 -5.09 -9.01
N ILE A 401 -16.91 -4.70 -9.61
CA ILE A 401 -16.54 -5.09 -10.98
C ILE A 401 -16.50 -6.61 -11.09
N LEU A 402 -15.77 -7.27 -10.17
CA LEU A 402 -15.57 -8.71 -10.20
C LEU A 402 -16.90 -9.44 -10.02
N CYS A 403 -17.67 -9.13 -8.97
CA CYS A 403 -18.93 -9.79 -8.67
C CYS A 403 -20.03 -9.53 -9.71
N SER A 404 -20.03 -8.38 -10.39
CA SER A 404 -21.02 -8.07 -11.45
C SER A 404 -20.95 -9.02 -12.66
N ARG A 405 -19.84 -9.77 -12.81
CA ARG A 405 -19.60 -10.73 -13.89
C ARG A 405 -19.63 -12.18 -13.43
N LEU A 406 -19.73 -12.42 -12.12
CA LEU A 406 -19.79 -13.76 -11.55
C LEU A 406 -21.23 -14.28 -11.47
N SER A 407 -21.40 -15.58 -11.69
CA SER A 407 -22.64 -16.27 -11.34
C SER A 407 -22.83 -16.32 -9.82
N LEU A 408 -24.05 -16.59 -9.37
CA LEU A 408 -24.34 -16.71 -7.95
C LEU A 408 -23.50 -17.79 -7.25
N GLU A 409 -23.32 -18.91 -7.93
CA GLU A 409 -22.52 -20.03 -7.42
C GLU A 409 -21.05 -19.62 -7.29
N GLN A 410 -20.53 -18.89 -8.27
CA GLN A 410 -19.14 -18.41 -8.25
C GLN A 410 -18.89 -17.32 -7.22
N GLN A 411 -19.89 -16.47 -6.94
CA GLN A 411 -19.79 -15.50 -5.84
C GLN A 411 -19.71 -16.20 -4.49
N VAL A 412 -20.50 -17.25 -4.27
CA VAL A 412 -20.41 -18.06 -3.04
C VAL A 412 -19.05 -18.75 -2.94
N GLU A 413 -18.54 -19.32 -4.04
CA GLU A 413 -17.21 -19.93 -4.07
C GLU A 413 -16.09 -18.91 -3.79
N LEU A 414 -16.21 -17.69 -4.32
CA LEU A 414 -15.29 -16.59 -4.01
C LEU A 414 -15.36 -16.17 -2.54
N ASP A 415 -16.57 -16.11 -1.95
CA ASP A 415 -16.77 -15.79 -0.55
C ASP A 415 -16.22 -16.88 0.40
N ASP A 416 -16.20 -18.12 -0.06
CA ASP A 416 -15.63 -19.30 0.61
C ASP A 416 -14.12 -19.50 0.31
N ASP A 417 -13.44 -18.46 -0.21
CA ASP A 417 -12.01 -18.41 -0.51
C ASP A 417 -11.53 -19.48 -1.52
N ALA A 418 -12.43 -20.04 -2.34
CA ALA A 418 -12.10 -21.13 -3.27
C ALA A 418 -11.08 -20.74 -4.35
N TYR A 419 -10.94 -19.44 -4.62
CA TYR A 419 -10.06 -18.88 -5.65
C TYR A 419 -8.83 -18.16 -5.09
N ASP A 420 -8.70 -18.02 -3.76
CA ASP A 420 -7.66 -17.18 -3.13
C ASP A 420 -6.24 -17.62 -3.48
N ASP A 421 -5.96 -18.92 -3.47
CA ASP A 421 -4.66 -19.46 -3.87
C ASP A 421 -4.36 -19.12 -5.34
N ALA A 422 -5.33 -19.29 -6.23
CA ALA A 422 -5.15 -18.98 -7.64
C ALA A 422 -4.97 -17.48 -7.91
N LEU A 423 -5.74 -16.62 -7.22
CA LEU A 423 -5.70 -15.17 -7.36
C LEU A 423 -4.43 -14.56 -6.74
N SER A 424 -3.93 -15.12 -5.63
CA SER A 424 -2.69 -14.67 -4.98
C SER A 424 -1.43 -14.97 -5.80
N HIS A 425 -1.47 -16.02 -6.64
CA HIS A 425 -0.40 -16.35 -7.57
C HIS A 425 -0.60 -15.73 -8.97
N LEU A 426 -1.66 -14.95 -9.18
CA LEU A 426 -1.96 -14.35 -10.47
C LEU A 426 -1.04 -13.14 -10.73
N GLY A 427 -0.19 -13.24 -11.73
CA GLY A 427 0.72 -12.18 -12.15
C GLY A 427 1.97 -12.72 -12.82
N PHE A 428 2.81 -11.82 -13.32
CA PHE A 428 4.12 -12.18 -13.82
C PHE A 428 5.16 -12.22 -12.70
N ALA A 429 6.24 -12.96 -12.92
CA ALA A 429 7.33 -13.10 -11.95
C ALA A 429 7.85 -11.73 -11.52
N GLN A 430 8.09 -11.57 -10.23
CA GLN A 430 8.69 -10.39 -9.64
C GLN A 430 10.13 -10.71 -9.26
N TYR A 431 11.01 -9.75 -9.49
CA TYR A 431 12.44 -9.89 -9.23
C TYR A 431 12.94 -8.70 -8.42
N TYR A 432 13.98 -8.94 -7.63
CA TYR A 432 14.65 -7.88 -6.91
C TYR A 432 15.24 -6.86 -7.90
N ALA A 433 15.27 -5.61 -7.46
CA ALA A 433 15.84 -4.50 -8.22
C ALA A 433 17.25 -4.75 -8.77
N TRP A 434 18.13 -5.35 -7.97
CA TRP A 434 19.49 -5.66 -8.40
C TRP A 434 19.52 -6.75 -9.48
N GLN A 435 18.57 -7.70 -9.47
CA GLN A 435 18.41 -8.67 -10.55
C GLN A 435 17.96 -7.98 -11.83
N LEU A 436 16.95 -7.10 -11.74
CA LEU A 436 16.45 -6.33 -12.88
C LEU A 436 17.54 -5.42 -13.48
N ARG A 437 18.37 -4.78 -12.65
CA ARG A 437 19.56 -4.02 -13.11
C ARG A 437 20.51 -4.91 -13.89
N GLN A 438 20.80 -6.11 -13.38
CA GLN A 438 21.70 -7.04 -14.06
C GLN A 438 21.11 -7.54 -15.39
N LEU A 439 19.79 -7.76 -15.47
CA LEU A 439 19.12 -8.06 -16.74
C LEU A 439 19.24 -6.90 -17.73
N GLY A 440 19.10 -5.66 -17.27
CA GLY A 440 19.34 -4.47 -18.09
C GLY A 440 20.77 -4.37 -18.62
N ALA A 441 21.77 -4.67 -17.78
CA ALA A 441 23.17 -4.76 -18.19
C ALA A 441 23.43 -5.87 -19.23
N PHE A 442 22.63 -6.94 -19.18
CA PHE A 442 22.62 -7.98 -20.21
C PHE A 442 21.76 -7.65 -21.44
N ASN A 443 21.03 -6.53 -21.40
CA ASN A 443 20.02 -6.16 -22.39
C ASN A 443 18.97 -7.27 -22.62
N LEU A 444 18.54 -7.90 -21.51
CA LEU A 444 17.53 -8.95 -21.50
C LEU A 444 16.18 -8.37 -21.07
N LEU A 445 15.19 -8.52 -21.94
CA LEU A 445 13.79 -8.15 -21.72
C LEU A 445 12.95 -9.44 -21.77
N PRO A 446 11.65 -9.40 -21.42
CA PRO A 446 10.74 -10.47 -21.80
C PRO A 446 10.85 -10.80 -23.30
N ASP A 447 10.72 -12.08 -23.63
CA ASP A 447 10.94 -12.67 -24.95
C ASP A 447 12.40 -12.68 -25.48
N SER A 448 13.37 -12.13 -24.75
CA SER A 448 14.78 -12.17 -25.18
C SER A 448 15.31 -13.60 -25.19
N LYS A 449 16.20 -13.90 -26.14
CA LYS A 449 17.01 -15.13 -26.12
C LYS A 449 18.21 -14.92 -25.20
N VAL A 450 18.50 -15.92 -24.37
CA VAL A 450 19.62 -15.89 -23.43
C VAL A 450 20.80 -16.72 -23.93
N THR A 451 22.02 -16.30 -23.59
CA THR A 451 23.19 -17.15 -23.73
C THR A 451 23.24 -18.21 -22.63
N LYS A 452 24.12 -19.21 -22.79
CA LYS A 452 24.31 -20.26 -21.79
C LYS A 452 24.79 -19.69 -20.45
N GLU A 453 25.66 -18.69 -20.49
CA GLU A 453 26.21 -18.02 -19.30
C GLU A 453 25.13 -17.21 -18.58
N GLN A 454 24.32 -16.45 -19.33
CA GLN A 454 23.21 -15.68 -18.78
C GLN A 454 22.16 -16.59 -18.14
N LEU A 455 21.79 -17.68 -18.82
CA LEU A 455 20.85 -18.66 -18.27
C LEU A 455 21.38 -19.30 -16.98
N ALA A 456 22.66 -19.68 -16.96
CA ALA A 456 23.29 -20.25 -15.77
C ALA A 456 23.26 -19.26 -14.59
N TRP A 457 23.51 -17.97 -14.85
CA TRP A 457 23.41 -16.92 -13.83
C TRP A 457 21.97 -16.75 -13.33
N MET A 458 20.97 -16.72 -14.22
CA MET A 458 19.56 -16.57 -13.83
C MET A 458 19.07 -17.76 -12.98
N ILE A 459 19.50 -18.99 -13.32
CA ILE A 459 19.22 -20.18 -12.52
C ILE A 459 19.91 -20.11 -11.15
N GLU A 460 21.18 -19.67 -11.11
CA GLU A 460 21.91 -19.50 -9.84
C GLU A 460 21.26 -18.47 -8.91
N LYS A 461 20.57 -17.46 -9.47
CA LYS A 461 19.85 -16.43 -8.71
C LYS A 461 18.37 -16.75 -8.50
N ASP A 462 17.97 -18.01 -8.69
CA ASP A 462 16.60 -18.50 -8.49
C ASP A 462 15.53 -17.74 -9.31
N MET A 463 15.92 -17.10 -10.42
CA MET A 463 14.99 -16.37 -11.29
C MET A 463 14.25 -17.30 -12.25
N LEU A 464 14.87 -18.43 -12.58
CA LEU A 464 14.35 -19.45 -13.49
C LEU A 464 14.61 -20.84 -12.91
N PRO A 465 13.75 -21.83 -13.21
CA PRO A 465 13.95 -23.19 -12.72
C PRO A 465 15.19 -23.83 -13.34
N SER A 466 15.83 -24.75 -12.61
CA SER A 466 17.08 -25.40 -13.01
C SER A 466 17.02 -26.19 -14.32
N ASN A 467 15.81 -26.53 -14.79
CA ASN A 467 15.54 -27.25 -16.03
C ASN A 467 15.05 -26.33 -17.17
N PHE A 468 15.13 -25.00 -17.03
CA PHE A 468 14.68 -24.07 -18.06
C PHE A 468 15.44 -24.27 -19.38
N PRO A 469 14.76 -24.47 -20.53
CA PRO A 469 15.43 -24.75 -21.80
C PRO A 469 16.15 -23.52 -22.37
N LEU A 470 17.37 -23.71 -22.91
CA LEU A 470 18.18 -22.62 -23.48
C LEU A 470 17.59 -22.02 -24.77
N ASP A 471 16.81 -22.79 -25.52
CA ASP A 471 16.20 -22.39 -26.78
C ASP A 471 14.86 -21.65 -26.61
N VAL A 472 14.31 -21.66 -25.39
CA VAL A 472 13.07 -20.96 -25.04
C VAL A 472 13.40 -19.51 -24.66
N PRO A 473 12.67 -18.52 -25.21
CA PRO A 473 12.85 -17.12 -24.83
C PRO A 473 12.44 -16.88 -23.38
N LEU A 474 12.94 -15.79 -22.78
CA LEU A 474 12.58 -15.44 -21.41
C LEU A 474 11.07 -15.28 -21.24
N PRO A 475 10.51 -15.80 -20.12
CA PRO A 475 9.10 -15.60 -19.81
C PRO A 475 8.82 -14.13 -19.49
N GLU A 476 7.55 -13.78 -19.41
CA GLU A 476 7.12 -12.49 -18.90
C GLU A 476 7.49 -12.33 -17.42
N TYR A 477 7.96 -11.13 -17.07
CA TYR A 477 8.28 -10.73 -15.71
C TYR A 477 8.03 -9.22 -15.55
N GLN A 478 7.81 -8.78 -14.32
CA GLN A 478 7.48 -7.40 -14.02
C GLN A 478 8.69 -6.47 -14.18
N GLY A 479 8.46 -5.30 -14.76
CA GLY A 479 9.45 -4.24 -14.85
C GLY A 479 9.77 -3.60 -13.49
N ILE A 480 10.78 -2.72 -13.48
CA ILE A 480 11.20 -2.00 -12.27
C ILE A 480 10.24 -0.85 -11.89
N ALA A 481 9.58 -0.29 -12.90
CA ALA A 481 8.62 0.78 -12.76
C ALA A 481 7.47 0.57 -13.73
N ARG A 482 6.36 1.29 -13.51
CA ARG A 482 5.14 1.09 -14.29
C ARG A 482 4.27 2.34 -14.34
N VAL A 483 3.51 2.48 -15.42
CA VAL A 483 2.42 3.44 -15.56
C VAL A 483 1.08 2.69 -15.60
N ASN A 484 0.03 3.25 -14.97
CA ASN A 484 -1.29 2.63 -14.84
C ASN A 484 -1.20 1.23 -14.20
N GLY A 485 -0.38 1.13 -13.15
CA GLY A 485 -0.27 -0.07 -12.33
C GLY A 485 -1.46 -0.27 -11.40
N CYS A 486 -1.39 -1.31 -10.60
CA CYS A 486 -2.24 -1.49 -9.43
C CYS A 486 -1.35 -1.31 -8.20
N GLY A 487 -1.77 -0.47 -7.27
CA GLY A 487 -1.11 -0.38 -5.98
C GLY A 487 -1.25 -1.68 -5.20
N PHE A 488 -0.34 -1.92 -4.25
CA PHE A 488 -0.47 -2.99 -3.27
C PHE A 488 -0.28 -2.36 -1.91
N SER A 489 -1.24 -2.51 -1.00
CA SER A 489 -0.96 -2.27 0.41
C SER A 489 -1.66 -3.32 1.26
N GLN A 490 -1.12 -3.56 2.45
CA GLN A 490 -1.67 -4.49 3.43
C GLN A 490 -2.93 -3.94 4.13
N HIS A 491 -3.25 -2.65 3.93
CA HIS A 491 -4.32 -1.94 4.66
C HIS A 491 -5.39 -1.35 3.74
N GLU A 492 -5.02 -0.44 2.84
CA GLU A 492 -5.93 0.23 1.90
C GLU A 492 -5.22 0.52 0.58
N LEU A 493 -5.82 0.15 -0.55
CA LEU A 493 -5.19 0.38 -1.85
C LEU A 493 -4.88 1.88 -2.04
N PRO A 494 -3.74 2.21 -2.66
CA PRO A 494 -3.33 3.59 -2.93
C PRO A 494 -4.43 4.49 -3.50
N GLU A 495 -5.23 3.97 -4.44
CA GLU A 495 -6.34 4.70 -5.06
C GLU A 495 -7.47 5.05 -4.07
N LEU A 496 -7.71 4.18 -3.08
CA LEU A 496 -8.68 4.43 -2.02
C LEU A 496 -8.17 5.51 -1.05
N GLN A 497 -6.89 5.44 -0.67
CA GLN A 497 -6.27 6.48 0.17
C GLN A 497 -6.34 7.85 -0.50
N ALA A 498 -6.07 7.92 -1.81
CA ALA A 498 -6.21 9.16 -2.57
C ALA A 498 -7.65 9.68 -2.59
N ALA A 499 -8.64 8.80 -2.79
CA ALA A 499 -10.06 9.17 -2.74
C ALA A 499 -10.50 9.68 -1.37
N GLN A 500 -10.03 9.05 -0.29
CA GLN A 500 -10.32 9.51 1.07
C GLN A 500 -9.66 10.88 1.36
N ALA A 501 -8.41 11.08 0.93
CA ALA A 501 -7.66 12.31 1.21
C ALA A 501 -8.08 13.50 0.34
N LEU A 502 -8.41 13.26 -0.94
CA LEU A 502 -8.67 14.32 -1.94
C LEU A 502 -10.11 14.35 -2.45
N GLY A 503 -10.95 13.39 -2.04
CA GLY A 503 -12.36 13.24 -2.42
C GLY A 503 -12.57 12.45 -3.72
N GLY A 504 -13.83 12.11 -3.99
CA GLY A 504 -14.24 11.33 -5.17
C GLY A 504 -14.30 9.82 -4.88
N GLU A 505 -14.48 9.03 -5.94
CA GLU A 505 -14.57 7.57 -5.85
C GLU A 505 -13.23 6.92 -6.19
N ALA A 506 -12.82 5.86 -5.48
CA ALA A 506 -11.53 5.17 -5.71
C ALA A 506 -11.33 4.72 -7.18
N GLN A 507 -12.41 4.41 -7.89
CA GLN A 507 -12.40 4.04 -9.31
C GLN A 507 -11.96 5.16 -10.26
N ASP A 508 -12.08 6.41 -9.82
CA ASP A 508 -11.70 7.58 -10.60
C ASP A 508 -10.21 7.92 -10.42
N TRP A 509 -9.54 7.28 -9.46
CA TRP A 509 -8.12 7.40 -9.21
C TRP A 509 -7.35 6.26 -9.89
N LEU A 510 -6.16 6.57 -10.39
CA LEU A 510 -5.26 5.58 -10.96
C LEU A 510 -3.82 5.84 -10.53
N VAL A 511 -3.03 4.77 -10.45
CA VAL A 511 -1.58 4.87 -10.26
C VAL A 511 -0.95 5.39 -11.56
N LEU A 512 -0.65 6.69 -11.60
CA LEU A 512 0.01 7.34 -12.72
C LEU A 512 1.40 6.75 -12.95
N PHE A 513 2.17 6.59 -11.88
CA PHE A 513 3.52 6.01 -11.92
C PHE A 513 3.80 5.23 -10.64
N GLN A 514 4.36 4.04 -10.79
CA GLN A 514 4.74 3.13 -9.72
C GLN A 514 6.22 2.77 -9.89
N VAL A 515 6.98 2.72 -8.80
CA VAL A 515 8.38 2.29 -8.86
C VAL A 515 8.78 1.55 -7.58
N CYS A 516 9.47 0.42 -7.77
CA CYS A 516 10.04 -0.35 -6.66
C CYS A 516 11.29 0.35 -6.12
N LEU A 517 11.34 0.54 -4.81
CA LEU A 517 12.44 1.21 -4.12
C LEU A 517 13.48 0.25 -3.56
N ASP A 518 13.08 -0.96 -3.15
CA ASP A 518 13.98 -2.02 -2.67
C ASP A 518 15.17 -2.16 -3.62
N GLY A 519 16.40 -2.09 -3.10
CA GLY A 519 17.64 -2.29 -3.84
C GLY A 519 17.92 -1.28 -4.96
N GLN A 520 16.97 -0.41 -5.29
CA GLN A 520 17.16 0.71 -6.21
C GLN A 520 17.62 1.96 -5.47
N PHE A 521 16.90 2.21 -4.39
CA PHE A 521 16.93 3.42 -3.61
C PHE A 521 17.50 3.12 -2.20
N GLN A 522 18.00 4.12 -1.47
CA GLN A 522 18.54 3.91 -0.11
C GLN A 522 17.41 3.84 0.94
N TRP A 523 16.16 3.86 0.48
CA TRP A 523 14.99 3.69 1.32
C TRP A 523 14.77 2.20 1.59
N ASP A 524 14.14 1.92 2.73
CA ASP A 524 13.68 0.58 3.09
C ASP A 524 12.82 -0.05 1.99
N ASP A 525 12.65 -1.36 2.05
CA ASP A 525 11.93 -2.15 1.04
C ASP A 525 10.50 -1.60 0.84
N GLY A 526 10.20 -1.02 -0.32
CA GLY A 526 8.87 -0.45 -0.56
C GLY A 526 8.59 -0.11 -2.03
N THR A 527 7.34 0.25 -2.31
CA THR A 527 6.87 0.67 -3.64
C THR A 527 6.26 2.07 -3.56
N LEU A 528 6.81 2.99 -4.35
CA LEU A 528 6.29 4.35 -4.46
C LEU A 528 5.19 4.41 -5.53
N ASN A 529 4.05 4.99 -5.17
CA ASN A 529 2.91 5.17 -6.07
C ASN A 529 2.56 6.66 -6.16
N PHE A 530 2.63 7.22 -7.37
CA PHE A 530 2.05 8.51 -7.73
C PHE A 530 0.66 8.27 -8.32
N ILE A 531 -0.34 8.94 -7.75
CA ILE A 531 -1.75 8.67 -8.03
C ILE A 531 -2.41 9.95 -8.52
N ILE A 532 -3.19 9.83 -9.59
CA ILE A 532 -3.89 10.97 -10.19
C ILE A 532 -5.35 10.61 -10.41
N HIS A 533 -6.21 11.61 -10.25
CA HIS A 533 -7.59 11.50 -10.65
C HIS A 533 -7.69 11.56 -12.18
N ARG A 534 -8.52 10.70 -12.79
CA ARG A 534 -8.64 10.57 -14.26
C ARG A 534 -9.03 11.87 -14.97
N THR A 535 -9.84 12.72 -14.34
CA THR A 535 -10.21 14.02 -14.91
C THR A 535 -9.06 15.02 -14.88
N ASP A 536 -8.21 14.95 -13.85
CA ASP A 536 -7.01 15.78 -13.76
C ASP A 536 -5.96 15.30 -14.78
N LEU A 537 -5.82 13.98 -14.98
CA LEU A 537 -5.01 13.43 -16.07
C LEU A 537 -5.50 13.90 -17.45
N ALA A 538 -6.81 13.79 -17.72
CA ALA A 538 -7.40 14.23 -18.98
C ALA A 538 -7.24 15.76 -19.20
N ALA A 539 -7.24 16.53 -18.12
CA ALA A 539 -7.00 17.98 -18.15
C ALA A 539 -5.52 18.36 -18.08
N GLN A 540 -4.60 17.39 -18.02
CA GLN A 540 -3.15 17.61 -17.85
C GLN A 540 -2.78 18.41 -16.60
N ARG A 541 -3.53 18.20 -15.50
CA ARG A 541 -3.38 18.88 -14.21
C ARG A 541 -2.61 18.01 -13.24
N PHE A 542 -1.30 18.12 -13.27
CA PHE A 542 -0.38 17.32 -12.45
C PHE A 542 -0.07 17.95 -11.08
N ASP A 543 -0.72 19.08 -10.74
CA ASP A 543 -0.61 19.76 -9.46
C ASP A 543 -1.38 19.07 -8.31
N ARG A 544 -2.22 18.07 -8.64
CA ARG A 544 -3.11 17.36 -7.69
C ARG A 544 -2.83 15.86 -7.65
N VAL A 545 -1.54 15.51 -7.59
CA VAL A 545 -1.09 14.13 -7.45
C VAL A 545 -1.05 13.76 -5.97
N PHE A 546 -1.64 12.61 -5.63
CA PHE A 546 -1.46 11.98 -4.34
C PHE A 546 -0.28 11.01 -4.41
N MET A 547 0.39 10.79 -3.29
CA MET A 547 1.54 9.92 -3.25
C MET A 547 1.52 9.07 -1.99
N VAL A 548 1.81 7.80 -2.15
CA VAL A 548 1.95 6.85 -1.05
C VAL A 548 3.13 5.92 -1.32
N CYS A 549 3.88 5.60 -0.28
CA CYS A 549 4.88 4.56 -0.29
C CYS A 549 4.31 3.36 0.47
N ASP A 550 4.14 2.25 -0.23
CA ASP A 550 3.67 1.00 0.36
C ASP A 550 4.87 0.13 0.76
N TYR A 551 4.77 -0.57 1.90
CA TYR A 551 5.79 -1.48 2.45
C TYR A 551 5.28 -2.93 2.49
#